data_AF-A7HRF8-F1
#
_entry.id   AF-A7HRF8-F1
#
_cell.length_a   1.000
_cell.length_b   1.000
_cell.length_c   1.000
_cell.angle_alpha   90.00
_cell.angle_beta   90.00
_cell.angle_gamma   90.00
#
_symmetry.space_group_name_H-M   'P 1'
#
loop_
_entity.id
_entity.type
_entity.pdbx_description
1 polymer ?
#
loop_
_entity_poly.entity_id
_entity_poly.type
_entity_poly.pdbx_seq_one_letter_code
_entity_poly.pdbx_strand_id
1 'polypeptide(L)'
;MTKTSHQKILGADGEALFVLVPAADYEKLRRAADDIEDLRAAGATLALGSEGPAPVPAIVAHRIADGENPVRVWREYRGMKAIELARAAGMSAPYLSEIETGKKDGTFRTMAGIAEVLRVSLDDLAPPADEEGRRARERAALIDGVRAQIRKLVALVTGPVDFNTAAVRRAVTTLAADAVALKAQDRSLDGWLDDVLEGVRAVLDLVDRAEGDIIGTARQARRELEEIVSGENFTPLANAARIEPMPDLAAPDLDWRAPSAAE
;
A
#
# COMPACT_ATOMS: atom_id res chain seq x y z
N MET A 1 30.85 43.54 33.49
CA MET A 1 30.51 44.23 32.23
C MET A 1 31.80 44.78 31.65
N THR A 2 32.47 44.03 30.78
CA THR A 2 33.63 44.52 30.05
C THR A 2 33.14 45.49 28.98
N LYS A 3 33.60 46.74 29.06
CA LYS A 3 33.26 47.79 28.09
C LYS A 3 34.04 47.47 26.81
N THR A 4 33.45 46.73 25.88
CA THR A 4 34.11 46.39 24.61
C THR A 4 34.19 47.65 23.75
N SER A 5 35.31 48.37 23.88
CA SER A 5 35.60 49.55 23.08
C SER A 5 36.09 49.09 21.72
N HIS A 6 35.19 49.11 20.73
CA HIS A 6 35.54 48.81 19.35
C HIS A 6 36.23 50.01 18.70
N GLN A 7 37.28 49.76 17.90
CA GLN A 7 37.93 50.81 17.14
C GLN A 7 36.97 51.32 16.06
N LYS A 8 36.85 52.65 15.95
CA LYS A 8 36.01 53.31 14.95
C LYS A 8 36.88 54.05 13.95
N ILE A 9 36.53 53.96 12.67
CA ILE A 9 37.09 54.79 11.60
C ILE A 9 36.05 55.87 11.30
N LEU A 10 36.44 57.13 11.45
CA LEU A 10 35.54 58.28 11.29
C LEU A 10 35.64 58.86 9.87
N GLY A 11 34.53 59.40 9.38
CA GLY A 11 34.43 60.17 8.15
C GLY A 11 34.90 61.62 8.31
N ALA A 12 34.89 62.37 7.21
CA ALA A 12 35.30 63.77 7.18
C ALA A 12 34.38 64.70 8.00
N ASP A 13 33.16 64.26 8.28
CA ASP A 13 32.15 64.88 9.13
C ASP A 13 32.28 64.49 10.62
N GLY A 14 33.19 63.57 10.95
CA GLY A 14 33.38 63.04 12.30
C GLY A 14 32.42 61.88 12.66
N GLU A 15 31.55 61.44 11.76
CA GLU A 15 30.68 60.27 12.00
C GLU A 15 31.45 58.96 11.83
N ALA A 16 31.09 57.93 12.60
CA ALA A 16 31.75 56.64 12.50
C ALA A 16 31.28 55.89 11.24
N LEU A 17 32.14 55.79 10.23
CA LEU A 17 31.86 55.06 8.99
C LEU A 17 32.04 53.55 9.15
N PHE A 18 33.05 53.12 9.93
CA PHE A 18 33.32 51.71 10.16
C PHE A 18 33.64 51.44 11.63
N VAL A 19 33.23 50.27 12.11
CA VAL A 19 33.56 49.76 13.44
C VAL A 19 34.25 48.41 13.28
N LEU A 20 35.48 48.30 13.79
CA LEU A 20 36.24 47.04 13.72
C LEU A 20 35.80 46.15 14.87
N VAL A 21 35.20 45.02 14.53
CA VAL A 21 34.70 44.02 15.47
C VAL A 21 35.63 42.81 15.48
N PRO A 22 36.12 42.33 16.64
CA PRO A 22 36.85 41.07 16.71
C PRO A 22 36.05 39.94 16.07
N ALA A 23 36.71 39.05 15.31
CA ALA A 23 36.04 38.02 14.53
C ALA A 23 35.05 37.16 15.35
N ALA A 24 35.42 36.81 16.60
CA ALA A 24 34.54 36.04 17.49
C ALA A 24 33.26 36.79 17.87
N ASP A 25 33.32 38.11 18.02
CA ASP A 25 32.16 38.93 18.36
C ASP A 25 31.34 39.26 17.10
N TYR A 26 31.99 39.41 15.94
CA TYR A 26 31.30 39.49 14.65
C TYR A 26 30.48 38.23 14.38
N GLU A 27 31.04 37.03 14.59
CA GLU A 27 30.30 35.79 14.41
C GLU A 27 29.14 35.63 15.40
N LYS A 28 29.24 36.18 16.62
CA LYS A 28 28.11 36.21 17.56
C LYS A 28 27.02 37.17 17.09
N LEU A 29 27.40 38.36 16.62
CA LEU A 29 26.46 39.35 16.08
C LEU A 29 25.78 38.82 14.81
N ARG A 30 26.52 38.14 13.95
CA ARG A 30 26.00 37.50 12.74
C ARG A 30 24.97 36.42 13.09
N ARG A 31 25.32 35.49 13.98
CA ARG A 31 24.36 34.48 14.45
C ARG A 31 23.12 35.10 15.09
N ALA A 32 23.29 36.10 15.95
CA ALA A 32 22.16 36.78 16.57
C ALA A 32 21.29 37.54 15.55
N ALA A 33 21.88 38.07 14.48
CA ALA A 33 21.14 38.69 13.39
C ALA A 33 20.37 37.66 12.57
N ASP A 34 21.01 36.54 12.22
CA ASP A 34 20.38 35.39 11.54
C ASP A 34 19.18 34.87 12.37
N ASP A 35 19.37 34.65 13.68
CA ASP A 35 18.31 34.21 14.61
C ASP A 35 17.13 35.21 14.68
N ILE A 36 17.42 36.52 14.66
CA ILE A 36 16.40 37.58 14.65
C ILE A 36 15.66 37.62 13.32
N GLU A 37 16.35 37.40 12.20
CA GLU A 37 15.72 37.33 10.88
C GLU A 37 14.83 36.10 10.75
N ASP A 38 15.24 34.94 11.25
CA ASP A 38 14.42 33.73 11.29
C ASP A 38 13.15 33.93 12.14
N LEU A 39 13.30 34.51 13.34
CA LEU A 39 12.16 34.87 14.20
C LEU A 39 11.26 35.93 13.56
N ARG A 40 11.83 36.90 12.82
CA ARG A 40 11.07 37.94 12.13
C ARG A 40 10.38 37.38 10.89
N ALA A 41 10.96 36.42 10.17
CA ALA A 41 10.30 35.73 9.07
C ALA A 41 9.10 34.91 9.58
N ALA A 42 9.28 34.18 10.67
CA ALA A 42 8.19 33.50 11.36
C ALA A 42 7.11 34.49 11.87
N GLY A 43 7.53 35.59 12.49
CA GLY A 43 6.64 36.62 13.04
C GLY A 43 5.95 37.49 11.99
N ALA A 44 6.59 37.78 10.86
CA ALA A 44 6.01 38.51 9.73
C ALA A 44 4.86 37.71 9.09
N THR A 45 4.98 36.38 9.08
CA THR A 45 3.92 35.46 8.66
C THR A 45 2.68 35.53 9.59
N LEU A 46 2.88 35.84 10.88
CA LEU A 46 1.81 36.02 11.87
C LEU A 46 1.22 37.44 11.87
N ALA A 47 2.02 38.46 11.53
CA ALA A 47 1.66 39.89 11.64
C ALA A 47 1.01 40.46 10.36
N LEU A 48 1.42 39.98 9.18
CA LEU A 48 0.60 40.10 7.98
C LEU A 48 -0.53 39.09 8.17
N GLY A 49 -1.76 39.55 8.39
CA GLY A 49 -2.97 38.72 8.48
C GLY A 49 -3.26 37.96 7.18
N SER A 50 -2.33 37.07 6.83
CA SER A 50 -2.21 36.33 5.61
C SER A 50 -3.17 35.16 5.65
N GLU A 51 -3.78 34.90 4.51
CA GLU A 51 -4.57 33.72 4.15
C GLU A 51 -3.70 32.42 4.16
N GLY A 52 -2.78 32.29 5.12
CA GLY A 52 -1.97 31.10 5.35
C GLY A 52 -2.64 30.15 6.35
N PRO A 53 -2.26 28.86 6.35
CA PRO A 53 -2.76 27.91 7.33
C PRO A 53 -2.42 28.40 8.75
N ALA A 54 -3.36 28.20 9.69
CA ALA A 54 -3.19 28.63 11.06
C ALA A 54 -1.91 28.04 11.67
N PRO A 55 -1.17 28.81 12.48
CA PRO A 55 0.05 28.32 13.10
C PRO A 55 -0.19 27.05 13.92
N VAL A 56 0.71 26.07 13.78
CA VAL A 56 0.66 24.81 14.50
C VAL A 56 0.79 25.09 16.02
N PRO A 57 -0.13 24.59 16.86
CA PRO A 57 -0.04 24.76 18.30
C PRO A 57 1.27 24.18 18.86
N ALA A 58 1.92 24.89 19.79
CA ALA A 58 3.21 24.50 20.34
C ALA A 58 3.23 23.06 20.89
N ILE A 59 2.15 22.63 21.57
CA ILE A 59 2.04 21.25 22.09
C ILE A 59 2.04 20.18 20.99
N VAL A 60 1.49 20.50 19.81
CA VAL A 60 1.50 19.61 18.65
C VAL A 60 2.90 19.59 18.04
N ALA A 61 3.49 20.77 17.82
CA ALA A 61 4.82 20.91 17.24
C ALA A 61 5.90 20.18 18.07
N HIS A 62 5.87 20.31 19.40
CA HIS A 62 6.82 19.63 20.28
C HIS A 62 6.72 18.11 20.19
N ARG A 63 5.50 17.55 20.25
CA ARG A 63 5.30 16.10 20.18
C ARG A 63 5.73 15.52 18.82
N ILE A 64 5.46 16.24 17.73
CA ILE A 64 5.93 15.83 16.39
C ILE A 64 7.46 15.89 16.31
N ALA A 65 8.07 16.95 16.86
CA ALA A 65 9.53 17.07 16.93
C ALA A 65 10.17 15.96 17.80
N ASP A 66 9.47 15.49 18.83
CA ASP A 66 9.87 14.33 19.65
C ASP A 66 9.68 12.97 18.92
N GLY A 67 9.25 12.99 17.65
CA GLY A 67 9.12 11.82 16.80
C GLY A 67 7.77 11.11 16.88
N GLU A 68 6.76 11.70 17.52
CA GLU A 68 5.42 11.12 17.50
C GLU A 68 4.74 11.27 16.13
N ASN A 69 3.89 10.31 15.79
CA ASN A 69 3.18 10.31 14.52
C ASN A 69 2.22 11.54 14.41
N PRO A 70 2.36 12.38 13.37
CA PRO A 70 1.54 13.60 13.23
C PRO A 70 0.04 13.35 13.23
N VAL A 71 -0.45 12.27 12.60
CA VAL A 71 -1.88 11.93 12.58
C VAL A 71 -2.41 11.71 13.98
N ARG A 72 -1.66 10.95 14.80
CA ARG A 72 -2.04 10.66 16.19
C ARG A 72 -2.05 11.93 17.03
N VAL A 73 -0.99 12.74 16.93
CA VAL A 73 -0.84 13.97 17.71
C VAL A 73 -1.99 14.94 17.40
N TRP A 74 -2.29 15.17 16.12
CA TRP A 74 -3.41 16.03 15.73
C TRP A 74 -4.76 15.47 16.13
N ARG A 75 -4.98 14.16 15.98
CA ARG A 75 -6.23 13.50 16.42
C ARG A 75 -6.49 13.73 17.91
N GLU A 76 -5.47 13.49 18.74
CA GLU A 76 -5.56 13.67 20.20
C GLU A 76 -5.73 15.13 20.59
N TYR A 77 -5.04 16.04 19.90
CA TYR A 77 -5.21 17.48 20.10
C TYR A 77 -6.65 17.93 19.79
N ARG A 78 -7.29 17.32 18.77
CA ARG A 78 -8.71 17.55 18.44
C ARG A 78 -9.69 16.78 19.34
N GLY A 79 -9.20 16.00 20.31
CA GLY A 79 -10.01 15.22 21.24
C GLY A 79 -10.78 14.05 20.59
N MET A 80 -10.36 13.61 19.41
CA MET A 80 -11.06 12.56 18.66
C MET A 80 -10.57 11.16 19.06
N LYS A 81 -11.49 10.20 19.16
CA LYS A 81 -11.13 8.77 19.27
C LYS A 81 -10.70 8.23 17.90
N ALA A 82 -9.83 7.22 17.87
CA ALA A 82 -9.38 6.60 16.63
C ALA A 82 -10.55 6.12 15.75
N ILE A 83 -11.57 5.49 16.35
CA ILE A 83 -12.75 5.03 15.60
C ILE A 83 -13.58 6.18 15.00
N GLU A 84 -13.58 7.35 15.62
CA GLU A 84 -14.30 8.54 15.15
C GLU A 84 -13.59 9.14 13.93
N LEU A 85 -12.27 9.32 14.01
CA LEU A 85 -11.46 9.78 12.89
C LEU A 85 -11.54 8.80 11.71
N ALA A 86 -11.39 7.50 11.97
CA ALA A 86 -11.44 6.49 10.91
C ALA A 86 -12.78 6.53 10.17
N ARG A 87 -13.90 6.60 10.91
CA ARG A 87 -15.24 6.69 10.32
C ARG A 87 -15.40 7.97 9.52
N ALA A 88 -14.99 9.12 10.05
CA ALA A 88 -15.12 10.42 9.39
C ALA A 88 -14.28 10.49 8.10
N ALA A 89 -13.10 9.88 8.09
CA ALA A 89 -12.22 9.81 6.93
C ALA A 89 -12.51 8.62 6.00
N GLY A 90 -13.61 7.89 6.21
CA GLY A 90 -14.06 6.81 5.32
C GLY A 90 -13.17 5.56 5.32
N MET A 91 -12.53 5.24 6.44
CA MET A 91 -11.63 4.09 6.57
C MET A 91 -11.90 3.22 7.81
N SER A 92 -11.24 2.07 7.89
CA SER A 92 -11.37 1.17 9.04
C SER A 92 -10.47 1.62 10.20
N ALA A 93 -10.93 1.40 11.44
CA ALA A 93 -10.14 1.72 12.64
C ALA A 93 -8.80 0.96 12.71
N PRO A 94 -8.70 -0.33 12.30
CA PRO A 94 -7.41 -1.01 12.20
C PRO A 94 -6.45 -0.33 11.22
N TYR A 95 -6.95 0.14 10.07
CA TYR A 95 -6.11 0.80 9.07
C TYR A 95 -5.59 2.15 9.57
N LEU A 96 -6.43 2.95 10.25
CA LEU A 96 -5.97 4.17 10.92
C LEU A 96 -4.90 3.85 12.00
N SER A 97 -5.07 2.76 12.76
CA SER A 97 -4.08 2.35 13.76
C SER A 97 -2.73 1.97 13.12
N GLU A 98 -2.73 1.33 11.95
CA GLU A 98 -1.49 1.06 11.20
C GLU A 98 -0.81 2.36 10.76
N ILE A 99 -1.58 3.40 10.43
CA ILE A 99 -1.06 4.74 10.10
C ILE A 99 -0.47 5.42 11.34
N GLU A 100 -1.21 5.47 12.44
CA GLU A 100 -0.76 6.13 13.68
C GLU A 100 0.45 5.45 14.34
N THR A 101 0.66 4.16 14.07
CA THR A 101 1.84 3.41 14.53
C THR A 101 3.01 3.46 13.55
N GLY A 102 2.83 4.08 12.39
CA GLY A 102 3.87 4.17 11.35
C GLY A 102 4.10 2.85 10.58
N LYS A 103 3.24 1.84 10.73
CA LYS A 103 3.31 0.60 9.94
C LYS A 103 2.94 0.83 8.48
N LYS A 104 2.11 1.82 8.21
CA LYS A 104 1.73 2.25 6.85
C LYS A 104 1.71 3.76 6.79
N ASP A 105 2.22 4.35 5.71
CA ASP A 105 2.15 5.81 5.54
C ASP A 105 0.75 6.29 5.08
N GLY A 106 -0.10 5.36 4.61
CA GLY A 106 -1.41 5.68 4.03
C GLY A 106 -1.30 6.07 2.54
N THR A 107 -2.39 5.92 1.78
CA THR A 107 -2.42 6.43 0.40
C THR A 107 -2.59 7.95 0.43
N PHE A 108 -2.20 8.65 -0.64
CA PHE A 108 -2.44 10.09 -0.78
C PHE A 108 -3.91 10.46 -0.50
N ARG A 109 -4.86 9.70 -1.05
CA ARG A 109 -6.30 9.91 -0.85
C ARG A 109 -6.72 9.71 0.61
N THR A 110 -6.15 8.70 1.28
CA THR A 110 -6.36 8.43 2.70
C THR A 110 -5.88 9.59 3.55
N MET A 111 -4.65 10.06 3.31
CA MET A 111 -4.04 11.16 4.06
C MET A 111 -4.77 12.49 3.82
N ALA A 112 -5.21 12.75 2.59
CA ALA A 112 -6.04 13.90 2.26
C ALA A 112 -7.38 13.90 3.04
N GLY A 113 -8.05 12.75 3.12
CA GLY A 113 -9.28 12.61 3.91
C GLY A 113 -9.05 12.80 5.41
N ILE A 114 -7.93 12.34 5.95
CA ILE A 114 -7.55 12.58 7.35
C ILE A 114 -7.29 14.08 7.59
N ALA A 115 -6.53 14.73 6.70
CA ALA A 115 -6.23 16.16 6.80
C ALA A 115 -7.49 17.02 6.79
N GLU A 116 -8.44 16.70 5.91
CA GLU A 116 -9.74 17.37 5.84
C GLU A 116 -10.51 17.26 7.16
N VAL A 117 -10.62 16.06 7.73
CA VAL A 117 -11.34 15.82 9.00
C VAL A 117 -10.66 16.53 10.17
N LEU A 118 -9.32 16.51 10.22
CA LEU A 118 -8.54 17.15 11.29
C LEU A 118 -8.39 18.66 11.12
N ARG A 119 -8.81 19.20 9.97
CA ARG A 119 -8.69 20.62 9.58
C ARG A 119 -7.26 21.12 9.65
N VAL A 120 -6.37 20.40 8.96
CA VAL A 120 -4.95 20.71 8.84
C VAL A 120 -4.54 20.56 7.38
N SER A 121 -3.37 21.10 7.02
CA SER A 121 -2.81 20.85 5.70
C SER A 121 -2.29 19.41 5.60
N LEU A 122 -2.09 18.92 4.37
CA LEU A 122 -1.47 17.62 4.16
C LEU A 122 -0.02 17.61 4.68
N ASP A 123 0.67 18.74 4.58
CA ASP A 123 2.04 18.92 5.06
C ASP A 123 2.13 18.80 6.58
N ASP A 124 1.10 19.23 7.32
CA ASP A 124 1.03 19.08 8.78
C ASP A 124 0.92 17.62 9.24
N LEU A 125 0.54 16.71 8.33
CA LEU A 125 0.48 15.27 8.57
C LEU A 125 1.69 14.52 8.00
N ALA A 126 2.53 15.20 7.22
CA ALA A 126 3.72 14.60 6.68
C ALA A 126 4.71 14.34 7.82
N PRO A 127 5.22 13.10 7.96
CA PRO A 127 6.24 12.82 8.96
C PRO A 127 7.50 13.64 8.66
N PRO A 128 8.20 14.15 9.69
CA PRO A 128 9.42 14.93 9.48
C PRO A 128 10.39 14.09 8.64
N ALA A 129 10.82 14.65 7.51
CA ALA A 129 11.64 13.95 6.54
C ALA A 129 13.10 13.91 7.00
N ASP A 130 13.39 13.18 8.09
CA ASP A 130 14.73 12.63 8.23
C ASP A 130 14.85 11.35 7.39
N GLU A 131 15.95 11.25 6.66
CA GLU A 131 16.20 10.14 5.75
C GLU A 131 16.36 8.82 6.54
N GLU A 132 16.81 8.90 7.80
CA GLU A 132 16.98 7.76 8.70
C GLU A 132 15.63 7.20 9.19
N GLY A 133 14.69 8.05 9.59
CA GLY A 133 13.34 7.64 9.99
C GLY A 133 12.48 7.17 8.81
N ARG A 134 12.73 7.66 7.59
CA ARG A 134 12.13 7.06 6.38
C ARG A 134 12.60 5.62 6.19
N ARG A 135 13.93 5.38 6.20
CA ARG A 135 14.50 4.03 6.05
C ARG A 135 14.07 3.08 7.16
N ALA A 136 13.98 3.55 8.40
CA ALA A 136 13.52 2.75 9.52
C ALA A 136 12.06 2.26 9.33
N ARG A 137 11.18 3.13 8.82
CA ARG A 137 9.79 2.81 8.51
C ARG A 137 9.66 1.88 7.31
N GLU A 138 10.37 2.15 6.22
CA GLU A 138 10.42 1.28 5.04
C GLU A 138 10.89 -0.14 5.44
N ARG A 139 11.95 -0.23 6.26
CA ARG A 139 12.44 -1.50 6.81
C ARG A 139 11.39 -2.21 7.66
N ALA A 140 10.72 -1.49 8.56
CA ALA A 140 9.67 -2.07 9.41
C ALA A 140 8.49 -2.60 8.56
N ALA A 141 8.09 -1.85 7.54
CA ALA A 141 7.04 -2.25 6.61
C ALA A 141 7.40 -3.52 5.81
N LEU A 142 8.66 -3.63 5.37
CA LEU A 142 9.17 -4.83 4.69
C LEU A 142 9.13 -6.06 5.61
N ILE A 143 9.58 -5.92 6.87
CA ILE A 143 9.53 -7.02 7.85
C ILE A 143 8.08 -7.49 8.08
N ASP A 144 7.16 -6.54 8.27
CA ASP A 144 5.75 -6.85 8.47
C ASP A 144 5.12 -7.49 7.21
N GLY A 145 5.53 -7.05 6.02
CA GLY A 145 5.16 -7.64 4.72
C GLY A 145 5.58 -9.11 4.61
N VAL A 146 6.86 -9.40 4.84
CA VAL A 146 7.40 -10.77 4.85
C VAL A 146 6.61 -11.66 5.82
N ARG A 147 6.40 -11.20 7.06
CA ARG A 147 5.60 -11.95 8.07
C ARG A 147 4.16 -12.17 7.62
N ALA A 148 3.54 -11.19 6.98
CA ALA A 148 2.17 -11.31 6.48
C ALA A 148 2.08 -12.34 5.34
N GLN A 149 3.04 -12.36 4.41
CA GLN A 149 3.07 -13.36 3.34
C GLN A 149 3.31 -14.77 3.88
N ILE A 150 4.17 -14.95 4.89
CA ILE A 150 4.35 -16.25 5.55
C ILE A 150 3.02 -16.74 6.14
N ARG A 151 2.30 -15.89 6.89
CA ARG A 151 0.98 -16.27 7.44
C ARG A 151 -0.02 -16.63 6.34
N LYS A 152 -0.04 -15.87 5.25
CA LYS A 152 -0.91 -16.14 4.10
C LYS A 152 -0.56 -17.47 3.44
N LEU A 153 0.73 -17.76 3.27
CA LEU A 153 1.20 -19.03 2.72
C LEU A 153 0.77 -20.21 3.59
N VAL A 154 0.98 -20.12 4.91
CA VAL A 154 0.53 -21.14 5.87
C VAL A 154 -0.97 -21.35 5.74
N ALA A 155 -1.78 -20.29 5.73
CA ALA A 155 -3.23 -20.39 5.59
C ALA A 155 -3.69 -21.02 4.26
N LEU A 156 -2.97 -20.77 3.16
CA LEU A 156 -3.27 -21.38 1.86
C LEU A 156 -2.95 -22.88 1.81
N VAL A 157 -2.00 -23.34 2.63
CA VAL A 157 -1.53 -24.74 2.61
C VAL A 157 -2.23 -25.58 3.68
N THR A 158 -2.47 -25.03 4.87
CA THR A 158 -3.01 -25.76 6.02
C THR A 158 -4.40 -25.32 6.45
N GLY A 159 -4.94 -24.28 5.82
CA GLY A 159 -6.27 -23.76 6.13
C GLY A 159 -7.41 -24.59 5.54
N PRO A 160 -8.66 -24.27 5.90
CA PRO A 160 -9.86 -25.00 5.46
C PRO A 160 -10.27 -24.69 4.00
N VAL A 161 -9.42 -24.03 3.23
CA VAL A 161 -9.72 -23.52 1.88
C VAL A 161 -9.25 -24.54 0.85
N ASP A 162 -9.95 -24.65 -0.29
CA ASP A 162 -9.52 -25.52 -1.39
C ASP A 162 -8.10 -25.15 -1.86
N PHE A 163 -7.27 -26.18 -1.98
CA PHE A 163 -5.88 -26.00 -2.36
C PHE A 163 -5.77 -25.47 -3.78
N ASN A 164 -5.02 -24.37 -3.95
CA ASN A 164 -4.85 -23.70 -5.24
C ASN A 164 -3.36 -23.37 -5.47
N THR A 165 -2.73 -24.11 -6.37
CA THR A 165 -1.30 -23.97 -6.71
C THR A 165 -0.94 -22.57 -7.22
N ALA A 166 -1.80 -21.95 -8.03
CA ALA A 166 -1.58 -20.60 -8.54
C ALA A 166 -1.64 -19.53 -7.42
N ALA A 167 -2.51 -19.71 -6.43
CA ALA A 167 -2.58 -18.82 -5.26
C ALA A 167 -1.33 -18.95 -4.38
N VAL A 168 -0.86 -20.18 -4.16
CA VAL A 168 0.39 -20.48 -3.44
C VAL A 168 1.58 -19.85 -4.18
N ARG A 169 1.72 -20.08 -5.50
CA ARG A 169 2.78 -19.49 -6.33
C ARG A 169 2.84 -17.99 -6.17
N ARG A 170 1.70 -17.28 -6.33
CA ARG A 170 1.65 -15.82 -6.18
C ARG A 170 2.12 -15.37 -4.80
N ALA A 171 1.65 -16.00 -3.73
CA ALA A 171 2.04 -15.65 -2.37
C ALA A 171 3.55 -15.86 -2.13
N VAL A 172 4.10 -16.98 -2.62
CA VAL A 172 5.54 -17.30 -2.50
C VAL A 172 6.41 -16.37 -3.33
N THR A 173 5.99 -16.00 -4.54
CA THR A 173 6.73 -15.03 -5.36
C THR A 173 6.78 -13.65 -4.70
N THR A 174 5.67 -13.19 -4.10
CA THR A 174 5.67 -11.93 -3.32
C THR A 174 6.58 -12.03 -2.10
N LEU A 175 6.50 -13.13 -1.35
CA LEU A 175 7.39 -13.38 -0.20
C LEU A 175 8.87 -13.34 -0.61
N ALA A 176 9.22 -13.95 -1.74
CA ALA A 176 10.59 -13.96 -2.27
C ALA A 176 11.09 -12.53 -2.55
N ALA A 177 10.27 -11.72 -3.22
CA ALA A 177 10.62 -10.34 -3.56
C ALA A 177 10.84 -9.49 -2.30
N ASP A 178 9.91 -9.58 -1.33
CA ASP A 178 9.99 -8.83 -0.07
C ASP A 178 11.22 -9.26 0.76
N ALA A 179 11.52 -10.56 0.81
CA ALA A 179 12.67 -11.09 1.54
C ALA A 179 14.01 -10.66 0.91
N VAL A 180 14.12 -10.66 -0.43
CA VAL A 180 15.31 -10.16 -1.14
C VAL A 180 15.51 -8.66 -0.91
N ALA A 181 14.44 -7.87 -0.99
CA ALA A 181 14.49 -6.43 -0.73
C ALA A 181 14.95 -6.14 0.70
N LEU A 182 14.42 -6.86 1.68
CA LEU A 182 14.82 -6.72 3.09
C LEU A 182 16.29 -7.13 3.31
N LYS A 183 16.74 -8.23 2.69
CA LYS A 183 18.12 -8.70 2.78
C LYS A 183 19.14 -7.70 2.23
N ALA A 184 18.79 -6.99 1.16
CA ALA A 184 19.66 -5.96 0.59
C ALA A 184 19.88 -4.76 1.53
N GLN A 185 18.93 -4.49 2.43
CA GLN A 185 18.95 -3.34 3.33
C GLN A 185 19.54 -3.67 4.70
N ASP A 186 19.43 -4.92 5.16
CA ASP A 186 19.79 -5.31 6.52
C ASP A 186 20.39 -6.71 6.61
N ARG A 187 21.72 -6.75 6.70
CA ARG A 187 22.47 -8.01 6.85
C ARG A 187 22.38 -8.64 8.23
N SER A 188 21.84 -7.94 9.24
CA SER A 188 21.68 -8.53 10.58
C SER A 188 20.65 -9.66 10.61
N LEU A 189 19.77 -9.72 9.61
CA LEU A 189 18.74 -10.75 9.46
C LEU A 189 19.11 -11.86 8.46
N ASP A 190 20.36 -11.89 7.96
CA ASP A 190 20.78 -12.78 6.87
C ASP A 190 20.43 -14.25 7.14
N GLY A 191 20.70 -14.76 8.35
CA GLY A 191 20.43 -16.17 8.68
C GLY A 191 18.96 -16.55 8.58
N TRP A 192 18.07 -15.77 9.19
CA TRP A 192 16.62 -16.03 9.11
C TRP A 192 16.09 -15.84 7.68
N LEU A 193 16.59 -14.84 6.94
CA LEU A 193 16.18 -14.60 5.56
C LEU A 193 16.68 -15.69 4.60
N ASP A 194 17.84 -16.29 4.88
CA ASP A 194 18.34 -17.43 4.11
C ASP A 194 17.45 -18.66 4.28
N ASP A 195 17.04 -18.98 5.51
CA ASP A 195 16.09 -20.07 5.78
C ASP A 195 14.75 -19.82 5.06
N VAL A 196 14.25 -18.58 5.09
CA VAL A 196 13.02 -18.19 4.38
C VAL A 196 13.16 -18.37 2.87
N LEU A 197 14.27 -17.91 2.28
CA LEU A 197 14.52 -18.00 0.85
C LEU A 197 14.74 -19.45 0.39
N GLU A 198 15.34 -20.30 1.23
CA GLU A 198 15.43 -21.75 0.99
C GLU A 198 14.04 -22.40 0.98
N GLY A 199 13.19 -22.08 1.96
CA GLY A 199 11.81 -22.56 2.01
C GLY A 199 10.98 -22.09 0.80
N VAL A 200 11.13 -20.83 0.38
CA VAL A 200 10.51 -20.27 -0.83
C VAL A 200 10.87 -21.10 -2.07
N ARG A 201 12.16 -21.45 -2.26
CA ARG A 201 12.62 -22.26 -3.39
C ARG A 201 11.98 -23.65 -3.35
N ALA A 202 12.02 -24.31 -2.20
CA ALA A 202 11.42 -25.63 -2.03
C ALA A 202 9.92 -25.66 -2.38
N VAL A 203 9.18 -24.61 -2.00
CA VAL A 203 7.75 -24.50 -2.36
C VAL A 203 7.55 -24.28 -3.85
N LEU A 204 8.33 -23.39 -4.49
CA LEU A 204 8.22 -23.16 -5.93
C LEU A 204 8.54 -24.42 -6.74
N ASP A 205 9.61 -25.14 -6.39
CA ASP A 205 9.99 -26.39 -7.05
C ASP A 205 8.88 -27.46 -6.95
N LEU A 206 8.20 -27.53 -5.80
CA LEU A 206 7.08 -28.45 -5.61
C LEU A 206 5.86 -28.04 -6.45
N VAL A 207 5.54 -26.74 -6.49
CA VAL A 207 4.43 -26.21 -7.29
C VAL A 207 4.68 -26.40 -8.79
N ASP A 208 5.90 -26.13 -9.26
CA ASP A 208 6.31 -26.36 -10.65
C ASP A 208 6.14 -27.82 -11.06
N ARG A 209 6.57 -28.75 -10.19
CA ARG A 209 6.39 -30.19 -10.42
C ARG A 209 4.91 -30.58 -10.50
N ALA A 210 4.12 -30.13 -9.53
CA ALA A 210 2.69 -30.45 -9.47
C ALA A 210 1.92 -29.90 -10.69
N GLU A 211 2.19 -28.66 -11.10
CA GLU A 211 1.60 -28.08 -12.31
C GLU A 211 2.06 -28.81 -13.57
N GLY A 212 3.34 -29.22 -13.63
CA GLY A 212 3.89 -30.04 -14.71
C GLY A 212 3.16 -31.37 -14.87
N ASP A 213 2.91 -32.07 -13.76
CA ASP A 213 2.19 -33.35 -13.74
C ASP A 213 0.74 -33.18 -14.22
N ILE A 214 0.02 -32.15 -13.72
CA ILE A 214 -1.36 -31.84 -14.14
C ILE A 214 -1.42 -31.58 -15.65
N ILE A 215 -0.52 -30.74 -16.17
CA ILE A 215 -0.43 -30.42 -17.60
C ILE A 215 -0.09 -31.69 -18.40
N GLY A 216 0.82 -32.52 -17.88
CA GLY A 216 1.21 -33.78 -18.48
C GLY A 216 0.02 -34.73 -18.66
N THR A 217 -0.74 -34.96 -17.58
CA THR A 217 -1.95 -35.80 -17.59
C THR A 217 -3.00 -35.26 -18.55
N ALA A 218 -3.26 -33.95 -18.54
CA ALA A 218 -4.25 -33.34 -19.43
C ALA A 218 -3.87 -33.49 -20.91
N ARG A 219 -2.58 -33.31 -21.26
CA ARG A 219 -2.08 -33.53 -22.63
C ARG A 219 -2.21 -34.99 -23.05
N GLN A 220 -1.95 -35.93 -22.14
CA GLN A 220 -2.09 -37.36 -22.44
C GLN A 220 -3.56 -37.74 -22.69
N ALA A 221 -4.46 -37.35 -21.80
CA ALA A 221 -5.89 -37.59 -21.97
C ALA A 221 -6.43 -37.00 -23.28
N ARG A 222 -5.98 -35.79 -23.64
CA ARG A 222 -6.34 -35.18 -24.92
C ARG A 222 -5.89 -36.03 -26.12
N ARG A 223 -4.66 -36.54 -26.12
CA ARG A 223 -4.17 -37.41 -27.20
C ARG A 223 -5.00 -38.68 -27.34
N GLU A 224 -5.28 -39.35 -26.23
CA GLU A 224 -6.12 -40.55 -26.21
C GLU A 224 -7.54 -40.27 -26.72
N LEU A 225 -8.12 -39.12 -26.34
CA LEU A 225 -9.41 -38.68 -26.87
C LEU A 225 -9.36 -38.36 -28.36
N GLU A 226 -8.30 -37.71 -28.85
CA GLU A 226 -8.10 -37.43 -30.27
C GLU A 226 -8.01 -38.73 -31.09
N GLU A 227 -7.35 -39.78 -30.56
CA GLU A 227 -7.33 -41.11 -31.18
C GLU A 227 -8.73 -41.75 -31.24
N ILE A 228 -9.48 -41.70 -30.13
CA ILE A 228 -10.85 -42.25 -30.07
C ILE A 228 -11.77 -41.54 -31.05
N VAL A 229 -11.76 -40.20 -31.07
CA VAL A 229 -12.65 -39.38 -31.90
C VAL A 229 -12.27 -39.43 -33.38
N SER A 230 -11.01 -39.77 -33.70
CA SER A 230 -10.58 -39.99 -35.09
C SER A 230 -10.94 -41.37 -35.64
N GLY A 231 -11.49 -42.27 -34.82
CA GLY A 231 -11.88 -43.63 -35.23
C GLY A 231 -13.20 -43.70 -36.00
N GLU A 232 -13.43 -44.83 -36.67
CA GLU A 232 -14.59 -45.07 -37.56
C GLU A 232 -15.96 -44.84 -36.89
N ASN A 233 -16.06 -45.04 -35.57
CA ASN A 233 -17.28 -44.83 -34.80
C ASN A 233 -17.71 -43.36 -34.67
N PHE A 234 -16.77 -42.43 -34.85
CA PHE A 234 -17.01 -40.99 -34.81
C PHE A 234 -16.86 -40.33 -36.19
N THR A 235 -16.56 -41.10 -37.23
CA THR A 235 -16.57 -40.62 -38.62
C THR A 235 -17.99 -40.25 -39.03
N PRO A 236 -18.25 -39.00 -39.47
CA PRO A 236 -19.57 -38.62 -39.93
C PRO A 236 -20.00 -39.52 -41.09
N LEU A 237 -21.21 -40.10 -41.02
CA LEU A 237 -21.79 -40.86 -42.12
C LEU A 237 -21.86 -39.96 -43.37
N ALA A 238 -20.97 -40.19 -44.33
CA ALA A 238 -21.05 -39.55 -45.63
C ALA A 238 -22.35 -40.00 -46.30
N ASN A 239 -23.33 -39.09 -46.37
CA ASN A 239 -24.68 -39.32 -46.91
C ASN A 239 -25.44 -40.47 -46.23
N ALA A 240 -25.90 -40.27 -44.99
CA ALA A 240 -27.12 -40.94 -44.57
C ALA A 240 -28.23 -40.52 -45.55
N ALA A 241 -28.72 -41.51 -46.30
CA ALA A 241 -29.68 -41.35 -47.39
C ALA A 241 -30.80 -40.36 -47.03
N ARG A 242 -31.17 -39.54 -48.03
CA ARG A 242 -32.41 -38.77 -48.02
C ARG A 242 -33.50 -39.65 -47.43
N ILE A 243 -34.11 -39.20 -46.34
CA ILE A 243 -35.32 -39.82 -45.79
C ILE A 243 -36.34 -39.73 -46.92
N GLU A 244 -36.59 -40.83 -47.62
CA GLU A 244 -37.67 -40.87 -48.61
C GLU A 244 -39.00 -40.73 -47.86
N PRO A 245 -39.90 -39.83 -48.31
CA PRO A 245 -41.18 -39.64 -47.65
C PRO A 245 -41.98 -40.94 -47.71
N MET A 246 -42.46 -41.39 -46.55
CA MET A 246 -43.30 -42.57 -46.40
C MET A 246 -44.54 -42.43 -47.29
N PRO A 247 -44.92 -43.45 -48.09
CA PRO A 247 -46.11 -43.36 -48.93
C PRO A 247 -47.37 -43.26 -48.06
N ASP A 248 -48.24 -42.32 -48.42
CA ASP A 248 -49.50 -42.01 -47.76
C ASP A 248 -50.42 -43.24 -47.74
N LEU A 249 -50.50 -43.91 -46.58
CA LEU A 249 -51.46 -44.98 -46.34
C LEU A 249 -52.80 -44.33 -46.00
N ALA A 250 -53.71 -44.36 -46.96
CA ALA A 250 -55.09 -43.89 -46.83
C ALA A 250 -55.72 -44.38 -45.51
N ALA A 251 -56.20 -43.44 -44.71
CA ALA A 251 -56.88 -43.69 -43.44
C ALA A 251 -58.18 -44.49 -43.67
N PRO A 252 -58.52 -45.47 -42.81
CA PRO A 252 -59.81 -46.13 -42.89
C PRO A 252 -60.91 -45.21 -42.31
N ASP A 253 -62.04 -45.13 -43.02
CA ASP A 253 -63.25 -44.42 -42.61
C ASP A 253 -63.74 -44.91 -41.23
N LEU A 254 -63.56 -44.07 -40.19
CA LEU A 254 -64.22 -44.24 -38.90
C LEU A 254 -65.55 -43.49 -38.91
N ASP A 255 -66.64 -44.24 -39.05
CA ASP A 255 -68.03 -43.79 -38.87
C ASP A 255 -68.28 -43.45 -37.39
N TRP A 256 -68.15 -42.18 -37.05
CA TRP A 256 -68.57 -41.62 -35.76
C TRP A 256 -70.10 -41.47 -35.74
N ARG A 257 -70.78 -42.34 -34.99
CA ARG A 257 -72.16 -42.08 -34.54
C ARG A 257 -72.15 -41.53 -33.11
N ALA A 258 -72.63 -40.30 -32.96
CA ALA A 258 -72.87 -39.68 -31.66
C ALA A 258 -74.02 -40.38 -30.90
N PRO A 259 -73.92 -40.59 -29.57
CA PRO A 259 -75.04 -41.11 -28.80
C PRO A 259 -76.09 -40.01 -28.55
N SER A 260 -77.34 -40.38 -28.82
CA SER A 260 -78.56 -39.61 -28.57
C SER A 260 -78.76 -39.31 -27.09
N ALA A 261 -79.10 -38.07 -26.76
CA ALA A 261 -79.62 -37.69 -25.46
C ALA A 261 -81.00 -38.33 -25.23
N ALA A 262 -81.20 -38.91 -24.04
CA ALA A 262 -82.51 -39.22 -23.50
C ALA A 262 -82.49 -39.01 -21.97
N GLU A 263 -83.41 -38.12 -21.56
CA GLU A 263 -84.07 -37.90 -20.26
C GLU A 263 -83.24 -37.74 -18.97
#